data_AF-A0A7X8PZS8-F1
#
_entry.id   AF-A0A7X8PZS8-F1
#
_cell.length_a   1.000
_cell.length_b   1.000
_cell.length_c   1.000
_cell.angle_alpha   90.00
_cell.angle_beta   90.00
_cell.angle_gamma   90.00
#
_symmetry.space_group_name_H-M   'P 1'
#
loop_
_entity.id
_entity.type
_entity.pdbx_description
1 polymer ?
#
loop_
_entity_poly.entity_id
_entity_poly.type
_entity_poly.pdbx_seq_one_letter_code
_entity_poly.pdbx_strand_id
1 'polypeptide(L)'
;MKKINLIVISLLLIPLLFVAPTERVYGASSYKVFILAGQSNMAGCGMNHELSAEYLGSQERVKIYAEGTVEASLKGAWHTLKPGFGSGSGCFGPELTFGIDITKAYPDSEILLIKCGWSGTSLQGDWRPPSAGGATGPLYKNLVETVNNALGSLDKSINYELAGMCWMQGESDACNIYPANEYEDSLTAFIDDVRKEFNAPEMPFIIAMIDDSDVWVENAIVRQAQINISNKVPNVGIFDTKDYDTDGTHYRTQGILDMGSDFAKAIVGGSTPPSKTVYGDVNGDNVFDSIDISMLRKYLLGMIDSFSYSGGYNAADVNGDGDVDSIDFACMRSVLLGIIDKFPVEK
;
A
#
# COMPACT_ATOMS: atom_id res chain seq x y z
N MET A 1 8.14 16.32 92.26
CA MET A 1 7.51 16.82 91.03
C MET A 1 8.24 16.24 89.81
N LYS A 2 7.70 15.20 89.17
CA LYS A 2 8.29 14.57 87.98
C LYS A 2 7.65 15.19 86.73
N LYS A 3 8.47 15.71 85.80
CA LYS A 3 8.05 16.23 84.49
C LYS A 3 7.68 15.06 83.59
N ILE A 4 6.46 15.08 83.03
CA ILE A 4 5.99 14.16 82.00
C ILE A 4 6.26 14.84 80.65
N ASN A 5 7.11 14.23 79.81
CA ASN A 5 7.28 14.64 78.42
C ASN A 5 6.20 13.97 77.57
N LEU A 6 5.36 14.80 76.96
CA LEU A 6 4.31 14.40 76.02
C LEU A 6 4.96 14.20 74.64
N ILE A 7 5.04 12.96 74.16
CA ILE A 7 5.45 12.66 72.78
C ILE A 7 4.20 12.73 71.91
N VAL A 8 4.13 13.75 71.04
CA VAL A 8 3.12 13.85 69.99
C VAL A 8 3.60 13.01 68.81
N ILE A 9 2.92 11.89 68.55
CA ILE A 9 3.13 11.07 67.36
C ILE A 9 2.25 11.64 66.24
N SER A 10 2.86 12.37 65.33
CA SER A 10 2.22 12.86 64.10
C SER A 10 2.07 11.68 63.12
N LEU A 11 0.85 11.15 62.96
CA LEU A 11 0.55 10.23 61.86
C LEU A 11 0.59 11.00 60.52
N LEU A 12 1.66 10.80 59.75
CA LEU A 12 1.72 11.16 58.34
C LEU A 12 0.85 10.18 57.54
N LEU A 13 -0.36 10.60 57.17
CA LEU A 13 -1.15 9.93 56.13
C LEU A 13 -0.47 10.17 54.78
N ILE A 14 0.22 9.15 54.26
CA ILE A 14 0.67 9.11 52.88
C ILE A 14 -0.54 8.65 52.04
N PRO A 15 -1.08 9.46 51.12
CA PRO A 15 -2.09 8.98 50.20
C PRO A 15 -1.42 7.98 49.25
N LEU A 16 -1.81 6.70 49.33
CA LEU A 16 -1.53 5.72 48.28
C LEU A 16 -2.27 6.18 47.02
N LEU A 17 -1.57 6.90 46.14
CA LEU A 17 -2.00 7.09 44.77
C LEU A 17 -1.92 5.74 44.08
N PHE A 18 -3.07 5.07 43.96
CA PHE A 18 -3.23 3.99 43.00
C PHE A 18 -3.11 4.59 41.59
N VAL A 19 -1.90 4.57 41.04
CA VAL A 19 -1.71 4.70 39.60
C VAL A 19 -2.20 3.39 39.01
N ALA A 20 -3.46 3.35 38.59
CA ALA A 20 -3.92 2.28 37.73
C ALA A 20 -3.05 2.32 36.47
N PRO A 21 -2.48 1.19 36.01
CA PRO A 21 -1.87 1.16 34.71
C PRO A 21 -2.97 1.46 33.70
N THR A 22 -2.94 2.65 33.11
CA THR A 22 -3.64 2.87 31.84
C THR A 22 -2.90 2.02 30.83
N GLU A 23 -3.34 0.78 30.65
CA GLU A 23 -3.14 0.13 29.37
C GLU A 23 -3.77 1.08 28.34
N ARG A 24 -2.91 1.78 27.60
CA ARG A 24 -3.33 2.28 26.29
C ARG A 24 -3.61 1.03 25.48
N VAL A 25 -4.86 0.58 25.52
CA VAL A 25 -5.40 -0.23 24.44
C VAL A 25 -5.30 0.68 23.22
N TYR A 26 -4.22 0.54 22.46
CA TYR A 26 -4.21 0.94 21.06
C TYR A 26 -5.27 0.07 20.40
N GLY A 27 -6.53 0.49 20.49
CA GLY A 27 -7.60 -0.15 19.74
C GLY A 27 -7.21 -0.03 18.27
N ALA A 28 -6.99 -1.17 17.62
CA ALA A 28 -6.87 -1.21 16.17
C ALA A 28 -8.02 -0.38 15.60
N SER A 29 -7.72 0.54 14.68
CA SER A 29 -8.76 1.36 14.07
C SER A 29 -9.81 0.42 13.46
N SER A 30 -11.09 0.66 13.77
CA SER A 30 -12.17 -0.15 13.24
C SER A 30 -12.45 0.16 11.77
N TYR A 31 -11.80 1.16 11.17
CA TYR A 31 -11.97 1.56 9.77
C TYR A 31 -10.62 1.70 9.07
N LYS A 32 -10.45 1.02 7.94
CA LYS A 32 -9.28 1.20 7.08
C LYS A 32 -9.66 1.97 5.83
N VAL A 33 -8.96 3.07 5.60
CA VAL A 33 -9.13 3.91 4.42
C VAL A 33 -8.05 3.58 3.41
N PHE A 34 -8.46 3.33 2.17
CA PHE A 34 -7.57 3.12 1.04
C PHE A 34 -7.85 4.14 -0.06
N ILE A 35 -6.79 4.73 -0.59
CA ILE A 35 -6.87 5.67 -1.71
C ILE A 35 -6.56 4.91 -3.00
N LEU A 36 -7.40 5.04 -4.02
CA LEU A 36 -7.21 4.43 -5.34
C LEU A 36 -7.11 5.56 -6.37
N ALA A 37 -5.96 5.78 -6.96
CA ALA A 37 -5.76 6.89 -7.90
C ALA A 37 -4.95 6.51 -9.14
N GLY A 38 -5.14 7.28 -10.22
CA GLY A 38 -4.42 7.08 -11.46
C GLY A 38 -5.29 7.38 -12.68
N GLN A 39 -5.02 6.69 -13.80
CA GLN A 39 -5.67 6.97 -15.07
C GLN A 39 -6.79 5.99 -15.46
N SER A 40 -7.05 5.77 -16.75
CA SER A 40 -8.20 4.98 -17.24
C SER A 40 -8.27 3.56 -16.69
N ASN A 41 -7.13 2.88 -16.53
CA ASN A 41 -7.09 1.52 -15.96
C ASN A 41 -7.43 1.51 -14.45
N MET A 42 -7.13 2.58 -13.70
CA MET A 42 -7.66 2.78 -12.34
C MET A 42 -9.13 3.19 -12.35
N ALA A 43 -9.51 4.11 -13.24
CA ALA A 43 -10.89 4.55 -13.42
C ALA A 43 -11.79 3.35 -13.73
N GLY A 44 -11.29 2.38 -14.49
CA GLY A 44 -11.89 1.07 -14.66
C GLY A 44 -12.62 0.93 -15.98
N CYS A 45 -12.15 0.03 -16.83
CA CYS A 45 -12.78 -0.32 -18.11
C CYS A 45 -13.32 -1.76 -18.12
N GLY A 46 -13.32 -2.44 -16.96
CA GLY A 46 -13.87 -3.78 -16.82
C GLY A 46 -15.38 -3.74 -17.03
N MET A 47 -15.95 -4.74 -17.70
CA MET A 47 -17.33 -4.71 -18.16
C MET A 47 -18.27 -5.49 -17.22
N ASN A 48 -19.28 -4.82 -16.67
CA ASN A 48 -20.23 -5.43 -15.73
C ASN A 48 -20.95 -6.66 -16.29
N HIS A 49 -21.19 -6.72 -17.60
CA HIS A 49 -21.88 -7.83 -18.25
C HIS A 49 -21.01 -9.08 -18.42
N GLU A 50 -19.71 -8.98 -18.17
CA GLU A 50 -18.75 -10.08 -18.20
C GLU A 50 -18.49 -10.67 -16.80
N LEU A 51 -19.04 -10.05 -15.74
CA LEU A 51 -18.87 -10.51 -14.37
C LEU A 51 -19.60 -11.84 -14.12
N SER A 52 -18.93 -12.76 -13.42
CA SER A 52 -19.57 -13.92 -12.80
C SER A 52 -20.47 -13.48 -11.64
N ALA A 53 -21.41 -14.37 -11.27
CA ALA A 53 -22.44 -14.06 -10.26
C ALA A 53 -21.87 -13.66 -8.89
N GLU A 54 -20.65 -14.09 -8.55
CA GLU A 54 -20.01 -13.81 -7.26
C GLU A 54 -19.67 -12.32 -7.08
N TYR A 55 -19.47 -11.57 -8.17
CA TYR A 55 -19.09 -10.15 -8.14
C TYR A 55 -20.28 -9.19 -8.24
N LEU A 56 -21.49 -9.69 -8.52
CA LEU A 56 -22.67 -8.84 -8.77
C LEU A 56 -23.30 -8.26 -7.49
N GLY A 57 -22.95 -8.80 -6.33
CA GLY A 57 -23.50 -8.38 -5.03
C GLY A 57 -22.91 -7.08 -4.48
N SER A 58 -23.70 -6.39 -3.65
CA SER A 58 -23.20 -5.30 -2.81
C SER A 58 -22.26 -5.83 -1.72
N GLN A 59 -21.20 -5.08 -1.45
CA GLN A 59 -20.20 -5.38 -0.42
C GLN A 59 -20.49 -4.52 0.81
N GLU A 60 -21.35 -4.98 1.73
CA GLU A 60 -21.92 -4.14 2.80
C GLU A 60 -20.87 -3.46 3.69
N ARG A 61 -19.74 -4.14 3.93
CA ARG A 61 -18.60 -3.69 4.74
C ARG A 61 -17.60 -2.81 3.99
N VAL A 62 -17.89 -2.49 2.73
CA VAL A 62 -17.03 -1.65 1.90
C VAL A 62 -17.84 -0.45 1.44
N LYS A 63 -17.42 0.73 1.88
CA LYS A 63 -17.93 2.00 1.35
C LYS A 63 -16.94 2.58 0.37
N ILE A 64 -17.45 3.26 -0.64
CA ILE A 64 -16.64 3.94 -1.66
C ILE A 64 -17.12 5.38 -1.84
N TYR A 65 -16.16 6.29 -1.90
CA TYR A 65 -16.31 7.68 -2.30
C TYR A 65 -15.54 7.88 -3.60
N ALA A 66 -16.22 8.21 -4.69
CA ALA A 66 -15.59 8.27 -6.01
C ALA A 66 -15.60 9.69 -6.59
N GLU A 67 -14.55 10.02 -7.34
CA GLU A 67 -14.45 11.20 -8.20
C GLU A 67 -13.67 10.83 -9.48
N GLY A 68 -13.77 11.66 -10.51
CA GLY A 68 -13.06 11.49 -11.79
C GLY A 68 -13.91 10.90 -12.91
N THR A 69 -13.37 9.97 -13.69
CA THR A 69 -14.09 9.30 -14.78
C THR A 69 -15.02 8.22 -14.20
N VAL A 70 -16.15 8.66 -13.67
CA VAL A 70 -17.23 7.84 -13.11
C VAL A 70 -18.58 8.52 -13.35
N GLU A 71 -19.67 7.76 -13.30
CA GLU A 71 -21.03 8.30 -13.41
C GLU A 71 -21.27 9.47 -12.46
N ALA A 72 -21.84 10.57 -12.99
CA ALA A 72 -21.98 11.82 -12.24
C ALA A 72 -22.82 11.67 -10.95
N SER A 73 -23.77 10.73 -10.94
CA SER A 73 -24.62 10.46 -9.77
C SER A 73 -23.90 9.75 -8.62
N LEU A 74 -22.70 9.21 -8.85
CA LEU A 74 -21.87 8.52 -7.85
C LEU A 74 -20.78 9.41 -7.26
N LYS A 75 -20.62 10.63 -7.79
CA LYS A 75 -19.54 11.54 -7.40
C LYS A 75 -19.82 12.22 -6.07
N GLY A 76 -18.79 12.39 -5.27
CA GLY A 76 -18.84 13.26 -4.11
C GLY A 76 -19.67 12.73 -2.92
N ALA A 77 -20.01 11.44 -2.91
CA ALA A 77 -20.82 10.81 -1.88
C ALA A 77 -20.33 9.39 -1.54
N TRP A 78 -20.55 8.96 -0.29
CA TRP A 78 -20.29 7.60 0.14
C TRP A 78 -21.41 6.65 -0.31
N HIS A 79 -21.04 5.55 -0.95
CA HIS A 79 -21.93 4.48 -1.37
C HIS A 79 -21.44 3.13 -0.86
N THR A 80 -22.33 2.14 -0.72
CA THR A 80 -21.89 0.74 -0.59
C THR A 80 -21.29 0.28 -1.91
N LEU A 81 -20.11 -0.34 -1.86
CA LEU A 81 -19.44 -0.86 -3.04
C LEU A 81 -20.28 -1.95 -3.72
N LYS A 82 -20.35 -1.88 -5.04
CA LYS A 82 -20.95 -2.84 -5.98
C LYS A 82 -20.37 -2.57 -7.36
N PRO A 83 -20.59 -3.41 -8.39
CA PRO A 83 -20.21 -3.05 -9.76
C PRO A 83 -20.85 -1.73 -10.23
N GLY A 84 -20.16 -0.97 -11.07
CA GLY A 84 -20.64 0.31 -11.62
C GLY A 84 -19.85 1.56 -11.25
N PHE A 85 -18.73 1.45 -10.52
CA PHE A 85 -17.84 2.57 -10.21
C PHE A 85 -16.70 2.76 -11.24
N GLY A 86 -16.87 2.19 -12.44
CA GLY A 86 -15.94 2.31 -13.56
C GLY A 86 -16.16 3.56 -14.44
N SER A 87 -15.49 3.57 -15.59
CA SER A 87 -15.65 4.56 -16.67
C SER A 87 -17.00 4.40 -17.39
N GLY A 88 -18.08 4.69 -16.66
CA GLY A 88 -19.47 4.53 -17.07
C GLY A 88 -20.22 3.50 -16.24
N SER A 89 -21.55 3.58 -16.25
CA SER A 89 -22.47 2.74 -15.46
C SER A 89 -22.40 1.25 -15.79
N GLY A 90 -21.90 0.90 -16.97
CA GLY A 90 -21.65 -0.47 -17.40
C GLY A 90 -20.27 -1.02 -17.01
N CYS A 91 -19.45 -0.22 -16.32
CA CYS A 91 -18.06 -0.53 -16.06
C CYS A 91 -17.74 -0.61 -14.55
N PHE A 92 -16.64 -1.27 -14.24
CA PHE A 92 -16.00 -1.30 -12.92
C PHE A 92 -14.48 -1.15 -13.07
N GLY A 93 -13.81 -0.79 -11.98
CA GLY A 93 -12.36 -0.77 -11.90
C GLY A 93 -11.81 -1.73 -10.83
N PRO A 94 -10.51 -1.62 -10.53
CA PRO A 94 -9.85 -2.47 -9.54
C PRO A 94 -10.48 -2.39 -8.14
N GLU A 95 -11.27 -1.35 -7.84
CA GLU A 95 -11.95 -1.18 -6.56
C GLU A 95 -12.84 -2.37 -6.18
N LEU A 96 -13.39 -3.09 -7.17
CA LEU A 96 -14.37 -4.14 -6.91
C LEU A 96 -13.72 -5.33 -6.21
N THR A 97 -12.72 -5.94 -6.85
CA THR A 97 -11.97 -7.08 -6.26
C THR A 97 -11.06 -6.62 -5.14
N PHE A 98 -10.45 -5.44 -5.23
CA PHE A 98 -9.69 -4.87 -4.12
C PHE A 98 -10.56 -4.79 -2.84
N GLY A 99 -11.75 -4.20 -2.93
CA GLY A 99 -12.66 -4.08 -1.79
C GLY A 99 -13.09 -5.44 -1.23
N ILE A 100 -13.37 -6.41 -2.10
CA ILE A 100 -13.74 -7.78 -1.69
C ILE A 100 -12.59 -8.45 -0.93
N ASP A 101 -11.37 -8.42 -1.49
CA ASP A 101 -10.24 -9.18 -0.96
C ASP A 101 -9.59 -8.51 0.25
N ILE A 102 -9.50 -7.18 0.26
CA ILE A 102 -8.95 -6.44 1.41
C ILE A 102 -9.85 -6.59 2.65
N THR A 103 -11.16 -6.75 2.46
CA THR A 103 -12.09 -7.05 3.56
C THR A 103 -11.84 -8.42 4.17
N LYS A 104 -11.43 -9.41 3.37
CA LYS A 104 -11.05 -10.75 3.88
C LYS A 104 -9.76 -10.67 4.70
N ALA A 105 -8.82 -9.83 4.28
CA ALA A 105 -7.56 -9.61 4.98
C ALA A 105 -7.72 -8.85 6.31
N TYR A 106 -8.72 -7.96 6.39
CA TYR A 106 -9.05 -7.22 7.60
C TYR A 106 -10.47 -7.57 8.10
N PRO A 107 -10.68 -8.80 8.62
CA PRO A 107 -12.01 -9.30 8.97
C PRO A 107 -12.66 -8.54 10.13
N ASP A 108 -11.90 -7.74 10.88
CA ASP A 108 -12.39 -6.94 12.01
C ASP A 108 -12.49 -5.43 11.72
N SER A 109 -12.24 -5.01 10.47
CA SER A 109 -12.31 -3.60 10.04
C SER A 109 -13.38 -3.36 8.98
N GLU A 110 -14.07 -2.23 9.07
CA GLU A 110 -14.83 -1.66 7.96
C GLU A 110 -13.88 -1.03 6.94
N ILE A 111 -14.20 -1.14 5.65
CA ILE A 111 -13.32 -0.66 4.57
C ILE A 111 -13.92 0.58 3.93
N LEU A 112 -13.10 1.61 3.79
CA LEU A 112 -13.45 2.88 3.15
C LEU A 112 -12.52 3.11 1.95
N LEU A 113 -13.07 3.13 0.75
CA LEU A 113 -12.34 3.38 -0.49
C LEU A 113 -12.55 4.83 -0.93
N ILE A 114 -11.47 5.54 -1.23
CA ILE A 114 -11.52 6.87 -1.85
C ILE A 114 -10.90 6.74 -3.23
N LYS A 115 -11.71 6.81 -4.29
CA LYS A 115 -11.28 6.56 -5.67
C LYS A 115 -11.23 7.84 -6.49
N CYS A 116 -10.09 8.10 -7.13
CA CYS A 116 -9.82 9.21 -8.04
C CYS A 116 -9.14 8.70 -9.32
N GLY A 117 -9.91 8.13 -10.26
CA GLY A 117 -9.39 7.67 -11.55
C GLY A 117 -9.76 8.63 -12.68
N TRP A 118 -8.80 9.12 -13.47
CA TRP A 118 -9.05 10.06 -14.57
C TRP A 118 -8.41 9.61 -15.89
N SER A 119 -9.25 9.30 -16.88
CA SER A 119 -8.77 8.78 -18.18
C SER A 119 -7.86 9.75 -18.93
N GLY A 120 -6.76 9.23 -19.50
CA GLY A 120 -5.87 9.98 -20.39
C GLY A 120 -5.04 11.07 -19.71
N THR A 121 -4.56 10.81 -18.50
CA THR A 121 -3.89 11.82 -17.67
C THR A 121 -2.43 11.46 -17.39
N SER A 122 -1.59 12.49 -17.31
CA SER A 122 -0.15 12.38 -17.14
C SER A 122 0.30 12.77 -15.74
N LEU A 123 1.38 12.16 -15.28
CA LEU A 123 2.07 12.59 -14.06
C LEU A 123 2.86 13.88 -14.29
N GLN A 124 3.46 14.04 -15.46
CA GLN A 124 4.18 15.27 -15.82
C GLN A 124 3.29 16.52 -15.79
N GLY A 125 1.99 16.41 -16.08
CA GLY A 125 1.08 17.58 -16.15
C GLY A 125 -0.01 17.57 -15.09
N ASP A 126 -0.86 16.54 -15.14
CA ASP A 126 -2.13 16.53 -14.44
C ASP A 126 -1.99 16.19 -12.95
N TRP A 127 -1.18 15.17 -12.66
CA TRP A 127 -0.90 14.70 -11.31
C TRP A 127 0.36 15.32 -10.70
N ARG A 128 0.99 16.29 -11.38
CA ARG A 128 2.27 16.87 -10.95
C ARG A 128 2.17 17.42 -9.52
N PRO A 129 2.93 16.86 -8.56
CA PRO A 129 2.90 17.29 -7.18
C PRO A 129 3.66 18.60 -6.99
N PRO A 130 3.42 19.35 -5.89
CA PRO A 130 4.05 20.66 -5.67
C PRO A 130 5.57 20.61 -5.56
N SER A 131 6.17 19.54 -5.03
CA SER A 131 7.61 19.41 -4.87
C SER A 131 8.35 18.98 -6.14
N ALA A 132 7.66 18.49 -7.19
CA ALA A 132 8.26 18.15 -8.49
C ALA A 132 8.64 19.38 -9.35
N GLY A 133 8.54 20.59 -8.79
CA GLY A 133 8.78 21.84 -9.51
C GLY A 133 7.67 22.17 -10.52
N GLY A 134 7.75 23.32 -11.19
CA GLY A 134 6.72 23.75 -12.14
C GLY A 134 5.37 24.08 -11.47
N ALA A 135 4.29 24.06 -12.26
CA ALA A 135 2.95 24.31 -11.75
C ALA A 135 2.34 23.01 -11.21
N THR A 136 1.81 23.04 -9.99
CA THR A 136 1.08 21.90 -9.41
C THR A 136 -0.13 21.54 -10.27
N GLY A 137 -0.20 20.27 -10.66
CA GLY A 137 -1.21 19.73 -11.54
C GLY A 137 -2.62 19.81 -10.95
N PRO A 138 -3.65 20.00 -11.79
CA PRO A 138 -5.03 20.09 -11.34
C PRO A 138 -5.53 18.80 -10.67
N LEU A 139 -5.08 17.62 -11.12
CA LEU A 139 -5.54 16.35 -10.56
C LEU A 139 -4.86 15.98 -9.25
N TYR A 140 -3.63 16.43 -9.01
CA TYR A 140 -3.04 16.41 -7.66
C TYR A 140 -3.93 17.19 -6.67
N LYS A 141 -4.33 18.41 -7.04
CA LYS A 141 -5.21 19.24 -6.19
C LYS A 141 -6.58 18.57 -5.98
N ASN A 142 -7.17 18.01 -7.04
CA ASN A 142 -8.43 17.29 -6.94
C ASN A 142 -8.32 16.04 -6.06
N LEU A 143 -7.21 15.30 -6.08
CA LEU A 143 -6.98 14.17 -5.18
C LEU A 143 -7.02 14.64 -3.72
N VAL A 144 -6.26 15.68 -3.40
CA VAL A 144 -6.20 16.27 -2.06
C VAL A 144 -7.58 16.73 -1.61
N GLU A 145 -8.30 17.46 -2.46
CA GLU A 145 -9.66 17.91 -2.17
C GLU A 145 -10.63 16.74 -1.97
N THR A 146 -10.57 15.72 -2.83
CA THR A 146 -11.45 14.54 -2.75
C THR A 146 -11.23 13.77 -1.47
N VAL A 147 -9.97 13.50 -1.10
CA VAL A 147 -9.64 12.79 0.15
C VAL A 147 -10.09 13.59 1.36
N ASN A 148 -9.82 14.91 1.39
CA ASN A 148 -10.27 15.77 2.48
C ASN A 148 -11.80 15.84 2.60
N ASN A 149 -12.53 15.92 1.49
CA ASN A 149 -13.99 15.93 1.47
C ASN A 149 -14.57 14.59 1.94
N ALA A 150 -14.03 13.47 1.43
CA ALA A 150 -14.45 12.13 1.81
C ALA A 150 -14.25 11.90 3.31
N LEU A 151 -13.05 12.14 3.84
CA LEU A 151 -12.73 12.00 5.26
C LEU A 151 -13.50 13.01 6.13
N GLY A 152 -13.66 14.24 5.66
CA GLY A 152 -14.39 15.30 6.37
C GLY A 152 -15.88 15.02 6.53
N SER A 153 -16.46 14.27 5.58
CA SER A 153 -17.88 13.85 5.59
C SER A 153 -18.17 12.62 6.46
N LEU A 154 -17.14 11.92 6.96
CA LEU A 154 -17.32 10.81 7.90
C LEU A 154 -17.88 11.30 9.24
N ASP A 155 -18.63 10.43 9.90
CA ASP A 155 -19.08 10.66 11.28
C ASP A 155 -17.86 10.85 12.19
N LYS A 156 -17.92 11.81 13.12
CA LYS A 156 -16.79 12.14 14.01
C LYS A 156 -16.41 11.02 14.99
N SER A 157 -17.27 10.02 15.17
CA SER A 157 -16.98 8.81 15.94
C SER A 157 -16.15 7.78 15.17
N ILE A 158 -16.02 7.91 13.85
CA ILE A 158 -15.19 7.02 13.03
C ILE A 158 -13.72 7.36 13.26
N ASN A 159 -13.02 6.46 13.96
CA ASN A 159 -11.57 6.45 14.03
C ASN A 159 -11.03 5.59 12.89
N TYR A 160 -10.31 6.19 11.94
CA TYR A 160 -9.79 5.51 10.76
C TYR A 160 -8.25 5.52 10.71
N GLU A 161 -7.69 4.56 9.97
CA GLU A 161 -6.29 4.51 9.55
C GLU A 161 -6.22 4.69 8.03
N LEU A 162 -5.33 5.56 7.55
CA LEU A 162 -4.95 5.58 6.13
C LEU A 162 -4.02 4.39 5.86
N ALA A 163 -4.62 3.28 5.44
CA ALA A 163 -4.00 1.96 5.42
C ALA A 163 -3.26 1.66 4.10
N GLY A 164 -3.43 2.49 3.08
CA GLY A 164 -2.64 2.37 1.85
C GLY A 164 -3.17 3.19 0.69
N MET A 165 -2.33 3.29 -0.33
CA MET A 165 -2.66 3.90 -1.61
C MET A 165 -2.33 2.95 -2.75
N CYS A 166 -3.28 2.77 -3.66
CA CYS A 166 -3.13 2.02 -4.90
C CYS A 166 -3.02 3.01 -6.06
N TRP A 167 -1.95 2.87 -6.84
CA TRP A 167 -1.63 3.73 -7.97
C TRP A 167 -1.55 2.92 -9.25
N MET A 168 -2.34 3.31 -10.26
CA MET A 168 -2.23 2.75 -11.61
C MET A 168 -2.25 3.86 -12.66
N GLN A 169 -1.04 4.25 -13.09
CA GLN A 169 -0.82 5.30 -14.06
C GLN A 169 0.57 5.18 -14.67
N GLY A 170 0.73 5.71 -15.87
CA GLY A 170 2.03 5.92 -16.51
C GLY A 170 1.96 5.81 -18.03
N GLU A 171 0.87 5.26 -18.57
CA GLU A 171 0.73 5.01 -20.01
C GLU A 171 0.75 6.33 -20.79
N SER A 172 0.15 7.40 -20.27
CA SER A 172 0.21 8.73 -20.90
C SER A 172 1.63 9.33 -20.88
N ASP A 173 2.41 9.12 -19.82
CA ASP A 173 3.81 9.58 -19.76
C ASP A 173 4.72 8.72 -20.65
N ALA A 174 4.37 7.46 -20.87
CA ALA A 174 5.08 6.55 -21.77
C ALA A 174 4.85 6.86 -23.27
N CYS A 175 3.93 7.77 -23.61
CA CYS A 175 3.73 8.22 -24.99
C CYS A 175 4.85 9.14 -25.51
N ASN A 176 5.72 9.66 -24.64
CA ASN A 176 6.74 10.65 -25.03
C ASN A 176 7.99 10.57 -24.14
N ILE A 177 9.17 10.69 -24.75
CA ILE A 177 10.47 10.59 -24.08
C ILE A 177 10.70 11.62 -22.96
N TYR A 178 10.12 12.83 -23.06
CA TYR A 178 10.30 13.86 -22.04
C TYR A 178 9.58 13.52 -20.72
N PRO A 179 8.25 13.29 -20.69
CA PRO A 179 7.57 12.86 -19.48
C PRO A 179 8.07 11.51 -18.95
N ALA A 180 8.40 10.55 -19.83
CA ALA A 180 8.95 9.27 -19.41
C ALA A 180 10.25 9.42 -18.60
N ASN A 181 11.18 10.28 -19.03
CA ASN A 181 12.42 10.54 -18.29
C ASN A 181 12.22 11.30 -16.96
N GLU A 182 11.15 12.09 -16.84
CA GLU A 182 10.79 12.80 -15.60
C GLU A 182 9.99 11.92 -14.62
N TYR A 183 9.52 10.74 -15.05
CA TYR A 183 8.55 9.95 -14.32
C TYR A 183 9.03 9.51 -12.94
N GLU A 184 10.30 9.08 -12.84
CA GLU A 184 10.89 8.59 -11.59
C GLU A 184 10.87 9.67 -10.50
N ASP A 185 11.41 10.84 -10.81
CA ASP A 185 11.50 11.97 -9.89
C ASP A 185 10.10 12.52 -9.57
N SER A 186 9.22 12.61 -10.57
CA SER A 186 7.86 13.12 -10.39
C SER A 186 7.01 12.20 -9.51
N LEU A 187 7.13 10.88 -9.66
CA LEU A 187 6.36 9.93 -8.85
C LEU A 187 6.94 9.80 -7.43
N THR A 188 8.26 9.88 -7.27
CA THR A 188 8.89 9.98 -5.95
C THR A 188 8.36 11.20 -5.19
N ALA A 189 8.40 12.38 -5.82
CA ALA A 189 7.83 13.62 -5.27
C ALA A 189 6.34 13.50 -4.95
N PHE A 190 5.58 12.77 -5.79
CA PHE A 190 4.14 12.59 -5.61
C PHE A 190 3.83 11.74 -4.38
N ILE A 191 4.55 10.63 -4.21
CA ILE A 191 4.42 9.74 -3.05
C ILE A 191 4.74 10.52 -1.77
N ASP A 192 5.84 11.27 -1.75
CA ASP A 192 6.27 12.06 -0.60
C ASP A 192 5.26 13.16 -0.24
N ASP A 193 4.79 13.91 -1.23
CA ASP A 193 3.84 15.00 -1.01
C ASP A 193 2.47 14.48 -0.56
N VAL A 194 1.98 13.37 -1.11
CA VAL A 194 0.72 12.74 -0.66
C VAL A 194 0.84 12.24 0.78
N ARG A 195 1.92 11.52 1.12
CA ARG A 195 2.15 11.05 2.50
C ARG A 195 2.25 12.21 3.48
N LYS A 196 2.91 13.29 3.08
CA LYS A 196 3.04 14.50 3.89
C LYS A 196 1.71 15.23 4.07
N GLU A 197 0.94 15.41 2.99
CA GLU A 197 -0.37 16.09 3.00
C GLU A 197 -1.32 15.43 4.00
N PHE A 198 -1.33 14.08 4.04
CA PHE A 198 -2.22 13.33 4.90
C PHE A 198 -1.58 12.85 6.21
N ASN A 199 -0.37 13.34 6.53
CA ASN A 199 0.38 12.98 7.73
C ASN A 199 0.49 11.46 7.94
N ALA A 200 0.77 10.73 6.85
CA ALA A 200 0.84 9.28 6.79
C ALA A 200 2.20 8.84 6.20
N PRO A 201 3.33 9.11 6.89
CA PRO A 201 4.68 8.89 6.35
C PRO A 201 4.98 7.43 6.00
N GLU A 202 4.37 6.49 6.71
CA GLU A 202 4.55 5.05 6.50
C GLU A 202 3.44 4.41 5.65
N MET A 203 2.52 5.21 5.09
CA MET A 203 1.39 4.66 4.32
C MET A 203 1.91 3.80 3.15
N PRO A 204 1.54 2.51 3.06
CA PRO A 204 1.90 1.66 1.94
C PRO A 204 1.43 2.28 0.62
N PHE A 205 2.30 2.32 -0.38
CA PHE A 205 1.98 2.82 -1.70
C PHE A 205 2.26 1.72 -2.73
N ILE A 206 1.21 1.16 -3.32
CA ILE A 206 1.33 0.05 -4.25
C ILE A 206 1.13 0.58 -5.67
N ILE A 207 2.07 0.25 -6.55
CA ILE A 207 2.02 0.62 -7.97
C ILE A 207 1.70 -0.65 -8.77
N ALA A 208 0.57 -0.64 -9.49
CA ALA A 208 0.42 -1.53 -10.62
C ALA A 208 1.31 -0.99 -11.74
N MET A 209 2.27 -1.78 -12.21
CA MET A 209 3.13 -1.34 -13.31
C MET A 209 2.30 -1.16 -14.59
N ILE A 210 2.72 -0.29 -15.50
CA ILE A 210 2.02 -0.16 -16.79
C ILE A 210 2.32 -1.33 -17.71
N ASP A 211 1.43 -1.64 -18.64
CA ASP A 211 1.65 -2.64 -19.68
C ASP A 211 2.89 -2.31 -20.54
N ASP A 212 3.46 -3.32 -21.21
CA ASP A 212 4.61 -3.15 -22.12
C ASP A 212 4.22 -3.05 -23.61
N SER A 213 2.93 -2.87 -23.90
CA SER A 213 2.40 -2.62 -25.25
C SER A 213 3.17 -1.55 -26.03
N ASP A 214 3.44 -1.87 -27.31
CA ASP A 214 4.16 -1.00 -28.26
C ASP A 214 3.47 0.34 -28.54
N VAL A 215 2.18 0.49 -28.18
CA VAL A 215 1.49 1.79 -28.30
C VAL A 215 2.06 2.82 -27.31
N TRP A 216 2.68 2.36 -26.23
CA TRP A 216 3.38 3.14 -25.22
C TRP A 216 4.88 3.10 -25.51
N VAL A 217 5.33 3.92 -26.46
CA VAL A 217 6.69 3.83 -27.04
C VAL A 217 7.84 3.91 -26.04
N GLU A 218 7.64 4.56 -24.89
CA GLU A 218 8.63 4.69 -23.81
C GLU A 218 8.27 3.84 -22.57
N ASN A 219 7.45 2.79 -22.72
CA ASN A 219 6.99 1.97 -21.59
C ASN A 219 8.15 1.43 -20.73
N ALA A 220 9.27 1.06 -21.37
CA ALA A 220 10.43 0.52 -20.67
C ALA A 220 11.04 1.53 -19.69
N ILE A 221 11.04 2.82 -20.03
CA ILE A 221 11.56 3.88 -19.17
C ILE A 221 10.63 4.06 -17.96
N VAL A 222 9.33 4.17 -18.20
CA VAL A 222 8.33 4.34 -17.12
C VAL A 222 8.29 3.12 -16.20
N ARG A 223 8.30 1.90 -16.75
CA ARG A 223 8.36 0.65 -15.97
C ARG A 223 9.65 0.56 -15.16
N GLN A 224 10.79 0.94 -15.73
CA GLN A 224 12.06 0.97 -14.99
C GLN A 224 12.02 2.00 -13.86
N ALA A 225 11.40 3.16 -14.07
CA ALA A 225 11.17 4.15 -13.03
C ALA A 225 10.30 3.57 -11.89
N GLN A 226 9.20 2.88 -12.21
CA GLN A 226 8.34 2.21 -11.20
C GLN A 226 9.13 1.18 -10.38
N ILE A 227 10.01 0.39 -11.00
CA ILE A 227 10.93 -0.53 -10.32
C ILE A 227 11.93 0.23 -9.44
N ASN A 228 12.52 1.32 -9.95
CA ASN A 228 13.52 2.07 -9.20
C ASN A 228 12.91 2.69 -7.94
N ILE A 229 11.68 3.22 -8.04
CA ILE A 229 10.96 3.80 -6.91
C ILE A 229 10.69 2.74 -5.84
N SER A 230 10.21 1.55 -6.20
CA SER A 230 9.95 0.48 -5.22
C SER A 230 11.22 0.02 -4.48
N ASN A 231 12.39 0.16 -5.10
CA ASN A 231 13.67 -0.13 -4.45
C ASN A 231 14.21 1.01 -3.58
N LYS A 232 13.83 2.27 -3.86
CA LYS A 232 14.43 3.47 -3.24
C LYS A 232 13.54 4.11 -2.18
N VAL A 233 12.22 4.08 -2.38
CA VAL A 233 11.25 4.75 -1.53
C VAL A 233 10.65 3.74 -0.55
N PRO A 234 10.76 3.95 0.78
CA PRO A 234 10.21 3.03 1.77
C PRO A 234 8.70 2.79 1.61
N ASN A 235 8.26 1.58 1.96
CA ASN A 235 6.86 1.14 1.91
C ASN A 235 6.21 1.34 0.53
N VAL A 236 6.98 1.21 -0.55
CA VAL A 236 6.46 1.18 -1.92
C VAL A 236 6.54 -0.23 -2.47
N GLY A 237 5.39 -0.80 -2.81
CA GLY A 237 5.28 -2.10 -3.47
C GLY A 237 4.95 -1.94 -4.96
N ILE A 238 5.30 -2.95 -5.76
CA ILE A 238 4.91 -3.05 -7.16
C ILE A 238 4.35 -4.43 -7.46
N PHE A 239 3.53 -4.55 -8.49
CA PHE A 239 3.30 -5.81 -9.17
C PHE A 239 3.22 -5.59 -10.68
N ASP A 240 3.59 -6.61 -11.43
CA ASP A 240 3.64 -6.57 -12.89
C ASP A 240 2.27 -6.91 -13.49
N THR A 241 1.90 -6.20 -14.55
CA THR A 241 0.61 -6.32 -15.25
C THR A 241 0.78 -6.65 -16.72
N LYS A 242 2.01 -6.74 -17.24
CA LYS A 242 2.30 -6.96 -18.67
C LYS A 242 1.66 -8.22 -19.25
N ASP A 243 1.43 -9.23 -18.40
CA ASP A 243 0.87 -10.52 -18.81
C ASP A 243 -0.66 -10.53 -18.73
N TYR A 244 -1.29 -9.41 -18.36
CA TYR A 244 -2.74 -9.27 -18.34
C TYR A 244 -3.28 -9.05 -19.73
N ASP A 245 -4.44 -9.62 -20.02
CA ASP A 245 -5.07 -9.46 -21.33
C ASP A 245 -5.58 -8.02 -21.52
N THR A 246 -5.27 -7.44 -22.69
CA THR A 246 -5.61 -6.05 -23.02
C THR A 246 -6.33 -5.94 -24.37
N ASP A 247 -6.93 -4.78 -24.63
CA ASP A 247 -7.37 -4.37 -25.97
C ASP A 247 -6.29 -3.60 -26.76
N GLY A 248 -5.05 -3.62 -26.26
CA GLY A 248 -3.92 -2.81 -26.72
C GLY A 248 -3.77 -1.49 -25.96
N THR A 249 -4.79 -1.03 -25.24
CA THR A 249 -4.77 0.22 -24.44
C THR A 249 -5.21 -0.04 -22.99
N HIS A 250 -6.32 -0.74 -22.80
CA HIS A 250 -6.93 -1.01 -21.51
C HIS A 250 -6.92 -2.50 -21.21
N TYR A 251 -6.75 -2.84 -19.94
CA TYR A 251 -6.96 -4.21 -19.48
C TYR A 251 -8.42 -4.61 -19.66
N ARG A 252 -8.62 -5.84 -20.09
CA ARG A 252 -9.95 -6.44 -20.15
C ARG A 252 -10.45 -6.75 -18.75
N THR A 253 -11.73 -7.14 -18.66
CA THR A 253 -12.42 -7.46 -17.40
C THR A 253 -11.59 -8.34 -16.47
N GLN A 254 -10.99 -9.42 -16.96
CA GLN A 254 -10.17 -10.30 -16.11
C GLN A 254 -8.93 -9.58 -15.56
N GLY A 255 -8.20 -8.84 -16.39
CA GLY A 255 -7.04 -8.07 -15.93
C GLY A 255 -7.38 -6.98 -14.91
N ILE A 256 -8.57 -6.35 -15.01
CA ILE A 256 -9.05 -5.41 -14.00
C ILE A 256 -9.40 -6.10 -12.67
N LEU A 257 -10.00 -7.30 -12.73
CA LEU A 257 -10.27 -8.12 -11.54
C LEU A 257 -8.97 -8.58 -10.87
N ASP A 258 -8.02 -9.07 -11.66
CA ASP A 258 -6.71 -9.53 -11.19
C ASP A 258 -5.93 -8.38 -10.56
N MET A 259 -5.93 -7.20 -11.21
CA MET A 259 -5.29 -6.00 -10.66
C MET A 259 -5.82 -5.61 -9.28
N GLY A 260 -7.14 -5.63 -9.07
CA GLY A 260 -7.70 -5.32 -7.74
C GLY A 260 -7.30 -6.34 -6.67
N SER A 261 -7.26 -7.63 -7.04
CA SER A 261 -6.82 -8.71 -6.15
C SER A 261 -5.34 -8.58 -5.80
N ASP A 262 -4.51 -8.23 -6.78
CA ASP A 262 -3.07 -8.04 -6.60
C ASP A 262 -2.73 -6.78 -5.82
N PHE A 263 -3.49 -5.69 -5.96
CA PHE A 263 -3.41 -4.55 -5.04
C PHE A 263 -3.65 -4.99 -3.60
N ALA A 264 -4.71 -5.77 -3.34
CA ALA A 264 -5.01 -6.24 -1.99
C ALA A 264 -3.90 -7.15 -1.45
N LYS A 265 -3.42 -8.08 -2.27
CA LYS A 265 -2.30 -8.97 -1.94
C LYS A 265 -1.02 -8.19 -1.62
N ALA A 266 -0.67 -7.21 -2.44
CA ALA A 266 0.53 -6.40 -2.27
C ALA A 266 0.45 -5.48 -1.04
N ILE A 267 -0.74 -4.93 -0.73
CA ILE A 267 -0.97 -4.23 0.54
C ILE A 267 -0.72 -5.18 1.69
N VAL A 268 -1.35 -6.36 1.72
CA VAL A 268 -1.24 -7.30 2.85
C VAL A 268 0.18 -7.83 3.03
N GLY A 269 0.83 -8.22 1.93
CA GLY A 269 2.23 -8.65 1.91
C GLY A 269 3.17 -7.56 2.39
N GLY A 270 2.98 -6.30 1.98
CA GLY A 270 3.82 -5.19 2.41
C GLY A 270 3.47 -4.54 3.77
N SER A 271 2.37 -4.93 4.44
CA SER A 271 1.83 -4.19 5.60
C SER A 271 1.77 -4.94 6.91
N THR A 272 2.22 -6.20 6.97
CA THR A 272 2.30 -6.91 8.26
C THR A 272 3.67 -7.54 8.43
N PRO A 273 4.60 -6.86 9.13
CA PRO A 273 5.84 -7.51 9.54
C PRO A 273 5.51 -8.81 10.29
N PRO A 274 6.25 -9.90 10.05
CA PRO A 274 5.97 -11.18 10.68
C PRO A 274 5.86 -11.05 12.20
N SER A 275 4.75 -11.53 12.79
CA SER A 275 4.55 -11.57 14.25
C SER A 275 5.55 -12.49 14.97
N LYS A 276 6.20 -13.37 14.20
CA LYS A 276 7.35 -14.21 14.55
C LYS A 276 8.29 -14.17 13.36
N THR A 277 9.60 -14.24 13.61
CA THR A 277 10.60 -14.33 12.54
C THR A 277 10.25 -15.46 11.57
N VAL A 278 10.07 -15.11 10.30
CA VAL A 278 10.04 -16.05 9.18
C VAL A 278 11.47 -16.11 8.65
N TYR A 279 12.16 -17.23 8.86
CA TYR A 279 13.54 -17.35 8.39
C TYR A 279 13.60 -17.27 6.87
N GLY A 280 14.58 -16.53 6.35
CA GLY A 280 14.72 -16.20 4.95
C GLY A 280 13.97 -14.94 4.50
N ASP A 281 12.92 -14.50 5.18
CA ASP A 281 12.13 -13.31 4.82
C ASP A 281 12.78 -12.02 5.38
N VAL A 282 13.73 -11.47 4.61
CA VAL A 282 14.53 -10.32 5.05
C VAL A 282 13.85 -8.98 4.75
N ASN A 283 12.82 -8.99 3.88
CA ASN A 283 12.06 -7.81 3.52
C ASN A 283 10.78 -7.62 4.39
N GLY A 284 10.39 -8.65 5.14
CA GLY A 284 9.27 -8.65 6.08
C GLY A 284 7.90 -8.85 5.44
N ASP A 285 7.82 -9.49 4.26
CA ASP A 285 6.58 -9.67 3.51
C ASP A 285 5.83 -10.98 3.80
N ASN A 286 6.32 -11.76 4.78
CA ASN A 286 5.89 -13.11 5.18
C ASN A 286 6.13 -14.21 4.14
N VAL A 287 6.90 -13.93 3.09
CA VAL A 287 7.27 -14.89 2.06
C VAL A 287 8.80 -14.96 1.98
N PHE A 288 9.35 -16.16 1.85
CA PHE A 288 10.74 -16.32 1.46
C PHE A 288 10.81 -16.62 -0.04
N ASP A 289 11.39 -15.72 -0.82
CA ASP A 289 11.58 -15.90 -2.26
C ASP A 289 12.90 -15.29 -2.82
N SER A 290 12.96 -15.11 -4.13
CA SER A 290 14.14 -14.57 -4.83
C SER A 290 14.47 -13.11 -4.49
N ILE A 291 13.49 -12.35 -4.00
CA ILE A 291 13.64 -10.96 -3.56
C ILE A 291 14.53 -10.93 -2.31
N ASP A 292 14.28 -11.82 -1.35
CA ASP A 292 15.07 -11.91 -0.13
C ASP A 292 16.53 -12.27 -0.40
N ILE A 293 16.75 -13.24 -1.29
CA ILE A 293 18.10 -13.61 -1.73
C ILE A 293 18.80 -12.42 -2.36
N SER A 294 18.07 -11.62 -3.15
CA SER A 294 18.61 -10.44 -3.80
C SER A 294 18.96 -9.35 -2.77
N MET A 295 18.14 -9.17 -1.74
CA MET A 295 18.40 -8.24 -0.64
C MET A 295 19.59 -8.67 0.22
N LEU A 296 19.66 -9.95 0.63
CA LEU A 296 20.82 -10.46 1.35
C LEU A 296 22.10 -10.31 0.52
N ARG A 297 22.05 -10.58 -0.80
CA ARG A 297 23.20 -10.35 -1.68
C ARG A 297 23.64 -8.88 -1.71
N LYS A 298 22.71 -7.93 -1.80
CA LYS A 298 23.01 -6.50 -1.77
C LYS A 298 23.68 -6.12 -0.44
N TYR A 299 23.18 -6.66 0.67
CA TYR A 299 23.76 -6.47 2.00
C TYR A 299 25.20 -7.00 2.08
N LEU A 300 25.44 -8.24 1.67
CA LEU A 300 26.78 -8.86 1.67
C LEU A 300 27.78 -8.17 0.74
N LEU A 301 27.30 -7.47 -0.29
CA LEU A 301 28.12 -6.67 -1.21
C LEU A 301 28.35 -5.23 -0.73
N GLY A 302 27.80 -4.84 0.44
CA GLY A 302 27.90 -3.48 0.97
C GLY A 302 27.12 -2.44 0.15
N MET A 303 26.11 -2.88 -0.60
CA MET A 303 25.23 -1.97 -1.36
C MET A 303 24.11 -1.40 -0.48
N ILE A 304 23.77 -2.09 0.61
CA ILE A 304 22.86 -1.62 1.66
C ILE A 304 23.51 -1.91 3.02
N ASP A 305 23.35 -0.99 3.96
CA ASP A 305 23.92 -1.12 5.31
C ASP A 305 22.96 -1.81 6.31
N SER A 306 21.69 -1.96 5.94
CA SER A 306 20.64 -2.60 6.76
C SER A 306 19.44 -3.05 5.94
N PHE A 307 18.65 -3.96 6.51
CA PHE A 307 17.32 -4.33 5.99
C PHE A 307 16.25 -3.32 6.44
N SER A 308 15.21 -3.14 5.63
CA SER A 308 14.05 -2.28 5.96
C SER A 308 13.14 -2.90 7.03
N TYR A 309 13.06 -4.23 7.09
CA TYR A 309 12.37 -4.96 8.14
C TYR A 309 13.22 -5.02 9.42
N SER A 310 12.67 -4.61 10.55
CA SER A 310 13.37 -4.62 11.85
C SER A 310 13.78 -6.02 12.31
N GLY A 311 13.09 -7.06 11.88
CA GLY A 311 13.47 -8.46 12.09
C GLY A 311 14.36 -9.04 10.99
N GLY A 312 14.73 -8.26 9.98
CA GLY A 312 15.43 -8.74 8.78
C GLY A 312 16.78 -9.38 9.08
N TYR A 313 17.51 -8.89 10.09
CA TYR A 313 18.74 -9.52 10.55
C TYR A 313 18.51 -10.91 11.14
N ASN A 314 17.47 -11.08 11.96
CA ASN A 314 17.12 -12.38 12.54
C ASN A 314 16.57 -13.34 11.47
N ALA A 315 15.87 -12.81 10.46
CA ALA A 315 15.40 -13.59 9.33
C ALA A 315 16.54 -14.02 8.40
N ALA A 316 17.58 -13.18 8.26
CA ALA A 316 18.75 -13.46 7.43
C ALA A 316 19.70 -14.50 8.04
N ASP A 317 19.81 -14.59 9.36
CA ASP A 317 20.57 -15.63 10.09
C ASP A 317 19.82 -16.97 10.03
N VAL A 318 19.86 -17.60 8.86
CA VAL A 318 19.13 -18.84 8.59
C VAL A 318 19.89 -20.08 9.06
N ASN A 319 21.18 -19.93 9.36
CA ASN A 319 22.00 -21.00 9.91
C ASN A 319 22.00 -21.01 11.47
N GLY A 320 21.63 -19.89 12.11
CA GLY A 320 21.51 -19.72 13.56
C GLY A 320 22.84 -19.48 14.29
N ASP A 321 23.89 -19.03 13.61
CA ASP A 321 25.21 -18.79 14.19
C ASP A 321 25.41 -17.35 14.72
N GLY A 322 24.45 -16.46 14.44
CA GLY A 322 24.43 -15.08 14.89
C GLY A 322 25.16 -14.10 13.97
N ASP A 323 25.79 -14.57 12.91
CA ASP A 323 26.38 -13.76 11.85
C ASP A 323 25.49 -13.82 10.59
N VAL A 324 25.45 -12.74 9.80
CA VAL A 324 24.74 -12.72 8.51
C VAL A 324 25.78 -12.67 7.40
N ASP A 325 26.06 -13.80 6.78
CA ASP A 325 27.19 -13.93 5.86
C ASP A 325 26.92 -14.81 4.61
N SER A 326 28.00 -15.21 3.94
CA SER A 326 27.93 -16.04 2.72
C SER A 326 27.33 -17.44 2.95
N ILE A 327 27.32 -17.94 4.18
CA ILE A 327 26.74 -19.22 4.57
C ILE A 327 25.22 -19.12 4.53
N ASP A 328 24.63 -18.06 5.10
CA ASP A 328 23.18 -17.81 5.04
C ASP A 328 22.70 -17.70 3.61
N PHE A 329 23.45 -16.97 2.79
CA PHE A 329 23.17 -16.84 1.36
C PHE A 329 23.18 -18.19 0.64
N ALA A 330 24.12 -19.08 0.98
CA ALA A 330 24.17 -20.43 0.42
C ALA A 330 22.99 -21.29 0.89
N CYS A 331 22.56 -21.15 2.14
CA CYS A 331 21.38 -21.83 2.69
C CYS A 331 20.08 -21.36 2.02
N MET A 332 19.86 -20.05 1.89
CA MET A 332 18.72 -19.48 1.16
C MET A 332 18.65 -19.96 -0.29
N ARG A 333 19.78 -19.95 -1.00
CA ARG A 333 19.82 -20.53 -2.35
C ARG A 333 19.48 -22.02 -2.38
N SER A 334 19.92 -22.77 -1.37
CA SER A 334 19.67 -24.21 -1.30
C SER A 334 18.18 -24.53 -1.06
N VAL A 335 17.49 -23.73 -0.23
CA VAL A 335 16.02 -23.84 -0.06
C VAL A 335 15.31 -23.46 -1.35
N LEU A 336 15.65 -22.33 -1.97
CA LEU A 336 14.99 -21.88 -3.21
C LEU A 336 15.15 -22.87 -4.37
N LEU A 337 16.27 -23.60 -4.42
CA LEU A 337 16.54 -24.65 -5.40
C LEU A 337 15.96 -26.02 -5.04
N GLY A 338 15.32 -26.16 -3.87
CA GLY A 338 14.79 -27.43 -3.38
C GLY A 338 15.85 -28.47 -3.02
N ILE A 339 17.09 -28.03 -2.76
CA ILE A 339 18.20 -28.90 -2.31
C ILE A 339 18.01 -29.28 -0.85
N ILE A 340 17.54 -28.34 -0.04
CA ILE A 340 17.09 -28.55 1.34
C ILE A 340 15.65 -28.08 1.47
N ASP A 341 14.90 -28.72 2.36
CA ASP A 341 13.46 -28.51 2.57
C ASP A 341 13.17 -27.44 3.63
N LYS A 342 14.12 -27.19 4.53
CA LYS A 342 14.04 -26.18 5.60
C LYS A 342 15.41 -25.59 5.91
N PHE A 343 15.42 -24.41 6.53
CA PHE A 343 16.65 -23.78 6.99
C PHE A 343 17.28 -24.55 8.17
N PRO A 344 18.62 -24.51 8.33
CA PRO A 344 19.29 -25.15 9.45
C PRO A 344 18.76 -24.72 10.83
N VAL A 345 18.43 -23.44 11.01
CA VAL A 345 17.87 -22.90 12.27
C VAL A 345 16.47 -23.43 12.62
N GLU A 346 15.76 -23.99 11.65
CA GLU A 346 14.41 -24.54 11.83
C GLU A 346 14.38 -26.03 12.21
N LYS A 347 15.55 -26.64 12.43
CA LYS A 347 15.70 -28.08 12.70
C LYS A 347 15.66 -28.47 14.17
#